data_AF-A0A101GYS3-F1
#
_entry.id   AF-A0A101GYS3-F1
#
_cell.length_a   1.000
_cell.length_b   1.000
_cell.length_c   1.000
_cell.angle_alpha   90.00
_cell.angle_beta   90.00
_cell.angle_gamma   90.00
#
_symmetry.space_group_name_H-M   'P 1'
#
loop_
_entity.id
_entity.type
_entity.pdbx_description
1 polymer ?
#
loop_
_entity_poly.entity_id
_entity_poly.type
_entity_poly.pdbx_seq_one_letter_code
_entity_poly.pdbx_strand_id
1 'polypeptide(L)'
;MKKTKFWVLGYFVAVFMTLFLFPTTSRVLGLAFIFSLIINTPAQFVSRKIPRGALNIVTGIALLSFMFFLIYSVIPITIKGVRSLSLELDSLFNDGTFDKWLEKLPPFISETIVDIVDSASQWLSDAAIMVGQYLASNITSWITGAVLLIIAGFVIARKTNIIQKSVPILFPGCDQDKVSSFFHSLYKDFQTYIGGQLIIALIVGTIIAVGSTFLGVPNAI
;
A
#
# COMPACT_ATOMS: atom_id res chain seq x y z
N MET A 1 38.72 -13.78 2.57
CA MET A 1 37.39 -14.19 3.09
C MET A 1 36.99 -13.56 4.42
N LYS A 2 37.80 -13.57 5.50
CA LYS A 2 37.40 -12.99 6.80
C LYS A 2 37.09 -11.48 6.75
N LYS A 3 37.90 -10.67 6.04
CA LYS A 3 37.66 -9.21 5.89
C LYS A 3 36.36 -8.88 5.15
N THR A 4 36.00 -9.69 4.16
CA THR A 4 34.77 -9.55 3.34
C THR A 4 33.51 -9.69 4.19
N LYS A 5 33.46 -10.68 5.10
CA LYS A 5 32.31 -10.89 6.00
C LYS A 5 32.09 -9.72 6.97
N PHE A 6 33.15 -9.20 7.58
CA PHE A 6 33.03 -8.08 8.53
C PHE A 6 32.63 -6.78 7.85
N TRP A 7 33.10 -6.51 6.62
CA TRP A 7 32.68 -5.35 5.85
C TRP A 7 31.21 -5.44 5.43
N VAL A 8 30.76 -6.60 4.94
CA VAL A 8 29.36 -6.81 4.59
C VAL A 8 28.45 -6.69 5.81
N LEU A 9 28.85 -7.27 6.95
CA LEU A 9 28.10 -7.17 8.20
C LEU A 9 28.04 -5.72 8.70
N GLY A 10 29.17 -5.01 8.68
CA GLY A 10 29.23 -3.59 9.07
C GLY A 10 28.35 -2.71 8.19
N TYR A 11 28.34 -2.96 6.88
CA TYR A 11 27.47 -2.22 5.96
C TYR A 11 25.99 -2.54 6.20
N PHE A 12 25.66 -3.80 6.49
CA PHE A 12 24.31 -4.20 6.83
C PHE A 12 23.83 -3.53 8.13
N VAL A 13 24.69 -3.48 9.15
CA VAL A 13 24.42 -2.77 10.41
C VAL A 13 24.26 -1.27 10.19
N ALA A 14 25.08 -0.65 9.31
CA ALA A 14 24.95 0.76 8.98
C ALA A 14 23.63 1.08 8.27
N VAL A 15 23.23 0.27 7.27
CA VAL A 15 21.92 0.41 6.62
C VAL A 15 20.79 0.19 7.63
N PHE A 16 20.92 -0.80 8.52
CA PHE A 16 19.94 -1.06 9.56
C PHE A 16 19.84 0.08 10.58
N MET A 17 20.97 0.72 10.93
CA MET A 17 21.00 1.93 11.75
C MET A 17 20.27 3.09 11.07
N THR A 18 20.41 3.26 9.75
CA THR A 18 19.69 4.35 9.05
C THR A 18 18.17 4.19 9.08
N LEU A 19 17.66 2.94 9.12
CA LEU A 19 16.23 2.66 9.31
C LEU A 19 15.70 3.18 10.66
N PHE A 20 16.53 3.17 11.70
CA PHE A 20 16.18 3.67 13.04
C PHE A 20 16.48 5.16 13.24
N LEU A 21 17.59 5.66 12.70
CA LEU A 21 18.02 7.06 12.87
C LEU A 21 17.23 8.03 12.00
N PHE A 22 16.83 7.61 10.79
CA PHE A 22 16.06 8.44 9.85
C PHE A 22 14.80 7.69 9.38
N PRO A 23 13.86 7.41 10.29
CA PRO A 23 12.73 6.53 10.01
C PRO A 23 11.85 7.07 8.88
N THR A 24 11.65 8.38 8.79
CA THR A 24 10.87 9.01 7.71
C THR A 24 11.54 8.86 6.35
N THR A 25 12.81 9.27 6.23
CA THR A 25 13.56 9.18 4.97
C THR A 25 13.74 7.74 4.52
N SER A 26 14.07 6.83 5.44
CA SER A 26 14.25 5.42 5.12
C SER A 26 12.96 4.75 4.67
N ARG A 27 11.80 5.11 5.26
CA ARG A 27 10.50 4.60 4.81
C ARG A 27 10.16 5.08 3.40
N VAL A 28 10.39 6.36 3.11
CA VAL A 28 10.14 6.93 1.76
C VAL A 28 11.05 6.27 0.73
N LEU A 29 12.33 6.07 1.03
CA LEU A 29 13.27 5.37 0.14
C LEU A 29 12.90 3.90 -0.05
N GLY A 30 12.50 3.21 1.02
CA GLY A 30 12.05 1.82 0.95
C GLY A 30 10.79 1.67 0.08
N LEU A 31 9.81 2.56 0.25
CA LEU A 31 8.62 2.59 -0.60
C LEU A 31 8.97 2.93 -2.04
N ALA A 32 9.82 3.92 -2.28
CA ALA A 32 10.29 4.27 -3.62
C ALA A 32 11.01 3.08 -4.29
N PHE A 33 11.80 2.30 -3.54
CA PHE A 33 12.41 1.08 -4.03
C PHE A 33 11.36 0.03 -4.42
N ILE A 34 10.34 -0.22 -3.59
CA ILE A 34 9.23 -1.13 -3.93
C ILE A 34 8.52 -0.66 -5.19
N PHE A 35 8.20 0.63 -5.31
CA PHE A 35 7.58 1.20 -6.51
C PHE A 35 8.49 1.03 -7.74
N SER A 36 9.81 1.16 -7.58
CA SER A 36 10.75 0.92 -8.66
C SER A 36 10.69 -0.52 -9.19
N LEU A 37 10.50 -1.49 -8.29
CA LEU A 37 10.32 -2.89 -8.66
C LEU A 37 9.00 -3.07 -9.41
N ILE A 38 7.90 -2.51 -8.91
CA ILE A 38 6.59 -2.54 -9.58
C ILE A 38 6.68 -1.94 -10.99
N ILE A 39 7.35 -0.79 -11.16
CA ILE A 39 7.52 -0.13 -12.46
C ILE A 39 8.26 -1.03 -13.45
N ASN A 40 9.29 -1.75 -12.99
CA ASN A 40 10.10 -2.62 -13.84
C ASN A 40 9.47 -4.00 -14.09
N THR A 41 8.50 -4.43 -13.28
CA THR A 41 7.87 -5.76 -13.38
C THR A 41 7.17 -6.01 -14.72
N PRO A 42 6.28 -5.14 -15.24
CA PRO A 42 5.61 -5.38 -16.53
C PRO A 42 6.58 -5.55 -17.70
N ALA A 43 7.75 -4.93 -17.64
CA ALA A 43 8.80 -5.06 -18.66
C ALA A 43 9.40 -6.47 -18.75
N GLN A 44 9.15 -7.34 -17.76
CA GLN A 44 9.50 -8.76 -17.82
C GLN A 44 8.43 -9.60 -18.53
N PHE A 45 7.15 -9.21 -18.45
CA PHE A 45 6.02 -9.94 -19.04
C PHE A 45 5.75 -9.56 -20.49
N VAL A 46 6.06 -8.32 -20.88
CA VAL A 46 5.83 -7.85 -22.25
C VAL A 46 7.01 -8.19 -23.16
N SER A 47 6.73 -8.85 -24.29
CA SER A 47 7.73 -9.29 -25.27
C SER A 47 8.53 -8.14 -25.90
N ARG A 48 9.70 -8.48 -26.49
CA ARG A 48 10.75 -7.62 -27.08
C ARG A 48 10.33 -6.48 -28.03
N LYS A 49 9.05 -6.37 -28.39
CA LYS A 49 8.56 -5.37 -29.36
C LYS A 49 8.50 -3.94 -28.80
N ILE A 50 8.45 -3.76 -27.48
CA ILE A 50 8.40 -2.42 -26.86
C ILE A 50 9.74 -2.12 -26.16
N PRO A 51 10.35 -0.94 -26.38
CA PRO A 51 11.57 -0.57 -25.68
C PRO A 51 11.29 -0.46 -24.18
N ARG A 52 12.13 -1.09 -23.35
CA ARG A 52 11.98 -1.14 -21.88
C ARG A 52 11.76 0.23 -21.25
N GLY A 53 12.42 1.26 -21.77
CA GLY A 53 12.24 2.64 -21.31
C GLY A 53 10.82 3.17 -21.48
N ALA A 54 10.18 2.89 -22.63
CA ALA A 54 8.79 3.31 -22.86
C ALA A 54 7.84 2.54 -21.93
N LEU A 55 8.09 1.25 -21.71
CA LEU A 55 7.23 0.43 -20.87
C LEU A 55 7.30 0.83 -19.40
N ASN A 56 8.48 1.22 -18.92
CA ASN A 56 8.65 1.79 -17.58
C ASN A 56 7.91 3.13 -17.42
N ILE A 57 7.94 3.99 -18.45
CA ILE A 57 7.20 5.27 -18.44
C ILE A 57 5.70 5.01 -18.40
N VAL A 58 5.19 4.13 -19.28
CA VAL A 58 3.78 3.76 -19.33
C VAL A 58 3.33 3.16 -18.01
N THR A 59 4.12 2.26 -17.41
CA THR A 59 3.82 1.67 -16.11
C THR A 59 3.83 2.73 -15.00
N GLY A 60 4.81 3.64 -15.00
CA GLY A 60 4.87 4.73 -14.03
C GLY A 60 3.65 5.66 -14.12
N ILE A 61 3.23 6.01 -15.34
CA ILE A 61 2.01 6.81 -15.56
C ILE A 61 0.77 6.03 -15.13
N ALA A 62 0.64 4.76 -15.50
CA ALA A 62 -0.49 3.93 -15.10
C ALA A 62 -0.61 3.82 -13.57
N LEU A 63 0.50 3.65 -12.88
CA LEU A 63 0.57 3.55 -11.42
C LEU A 63 0.21 4.89 -10.76
N LEU A 64 0.67 6.00 -11.33
CA LEU A 64 0.30 7.35 -10.90
C LEU A 64 -1.21 7.58 -11.05
N SER A 65 -1.76 7.33 -12.23
CA SER A 65 -3.20 7.42 -12.48
C SER A 65 -4.00 6.52 -11.55
N PHE A 66 -3.53 5.30 -11.28
CA PHE A 66 -4.15 4.37 -10.34
C PHE A 66 -4.13 4.90 -8.90
N MET A 67 -3.02 5.48 -8.44
CA MET A 67 -2.96 6.11 -7.11
C MET A 67 -3.91 7.30 -6.99
N PHE A 68 -3.97 8.17 -8.01
CA PHE A 68 -4.94 9.27 -8.02
C PHE A 68 -6.37 8.77 -8.00
N PHE A 69 -6.68 7.73 -8.78
CA PHE A 69 -7.97 7.07 -8.77
C PHE A 69 -8.32 6.53 -7.38
N LEU A 70 -7.39 5.85 -6.70
CA LEU A 70 -7.62 5.34 -5.35
C LEU A 70 -7.90 6.47 -4.36
N ILE A 71 -7.10 7.55 -4.36
CA ILE A 71 -7.30 8.68 -3.45
C ILE A 71 -8.68 9.33 -3.70
N TYR A 72 -9.03 9.53 -4.98
CA TYR A 72 -10.31 10.13 -5.36
C TYR A 72 -11.52 9.24 -5.01
N SER A 73 -11.41 7.93 -5.20
CA SER A 73 -12.52 6.98 -5.01
C SER A 73 -12.69 6.54 -3.55
N VAL A 74 -11.61 6.37 -2.79
CA VAL A 74 -11.67 5.85 -1.41
C VAL A 74 -12.43 6.81 -0.48
N ILE A 75 -12.23 8.12 -0.64
CA ILE A 75 -12.89 9.13 0.22
C ILE A 75 -14.43 9.02 0.12
N PRO A 76 -15.07 9.16 -1.06
CA PRO A 76 -16.51 9.07 -1.15
C PRO A 76 -17.06 7.68 -0.82
N ILE A 77 -16.34 6.60 -1.17
CA ILE A 77 -16.76 5.23 -0.83
C ILE A 77 -16.80 5.05 0.69
N THR A 78 -15.77 5.50 1.40
CA THR A 78 -15.71 5.40 2.87
C THR A 78 -16.83 6.20 3.53
N ILE A 79 -17.06 7.43 3.08
CA ILE A 79 -18.13 8.29 3.62
C ILE A 79 -19.51 7.68 3.36
N LYS A 80 -19.76 7.19 2.15
CA LYS A 80 -21.03 6.53 1.80
C LYS A 80 -21.23 5.24 2.58
N GLY A 81 -20.19 4.42 2.68
CA GLY A 81 -20.23 3.15 3.40
C GLY A 81 -20.53 3.34 4.89
N VAL A 82 -19.92 4.34 5.54
CA VAL A 82 -20.21 4.64 6.95
C VAL A 82 -21.63 5.18 7.11
N ARG A 83 -22.08 6.09 6.22
CA ARG A 83 -23.45 6.61 6.26
C ARG A 83 -24.48 5.51 6.05
N SER A 84 -24.28 4.60 5.10
CA SER A 84 -25.20 3.49 4.88
C SER A 84 -25.22 2.54 6.07
N LEU A 85 -24.06 2.26 6.68
CA LEU A 85 -23.99 1.40 7.87
C LEU A 85 -24.75 2.03 9.05
N SER A 86 -24.56 3.34 9.28
CA SER A 86 -25.27 4.09 10.32
C SER A 86 -26.78 4.11 10.05
N LEU A 87 -27.22 4.32 8.81
CA LEU A 87 -28.65 4.28 8.45
C LEU A 87 -29.27 2.89 8.59
N GLU A 88 -28.54 1.84 8.20
CA GLU A 88 -28.98 0.45 8.37
C GLU A 88 -29.06 0.09 9.86
N LEU A 89 -28.07 0.49 10.66
CA LEU A 89 -28.13 0.38 12.12
C LEU A 89 -29.37 1.09 12.65
N ASP A 90 -29.59 2.37 12.36
CA ASP A 90 -30.76 3.12 12.83
C ASP A 90 -32.09 2.49 12.38
N SER A 91 -32.14 1.89 11.18
CA SER A 91 -33.33 1.21 10.66
C SER A 91 -33.63 -0.12 11.37
N LEU A 92 -32.60 -0.88 11.77
CA LEU A 92 -32.76 -2.13 12.52
C LEU A 92 -33.41 -1.89 13.89
N PHE A 93 -33.17 -0.72 14.50
CA PHE A 93 -33.82 -0.33 15.76
C PHE A 93 -35.22 0.25 15.54
N ASN A 94 -35.44 1.06 14.50
CA ASN A 94 -36.74 1.68 14.24
C ASN A 94 -37.83 0.72 13.68
N ASP A 95 -37.46 -0.45 13.15
CA ASP A 95 -38.44 -1.43 12.63
C ASP A 95 -39.19 -2.20 13.74
N GLY A 96 -38.95 -1.89 15.02
CA GLY A 96 -39.70 -2.40 16.19
C GLY A 96 -39.55 -3.91 16.45
N THR A 97 -38.83 -4.64 15.60
CA THR A 97 -38.49 -6.06 15.78
C THR A 97 -37.33 -6.24 16.75
N PHE A 98 -36.38 -5.30 16.74
CA PHE A 98 -35.27 -5.26 17.69
C PHE A 98 -35.75 -4.83 19.09
N ASP A 99 -36.68 -3.87 19.17
CA ASP A 99 -37.33 -3.47 20.43
C ASP A 99 -38.06 -4.63 21.11
N LYS A 100 -38.80 -5.45 20.35
CA LYS A 100 -39.46 -6.66 20.87
C LYS A 100 -38.48 -7.74 21.34
N TRP A 101 -37.25 -7.73 20.84
CA TRP A 101 -36.18 -8.61 21.31
C TRP A 101 -35.50 -8.05 22.55
N LEU A 102 -35.27 -6.73 22.59
CA LEU A 102 -34.77 -5.98 23.75
C LEU A 102 -35.72 -6.07 24.96
N GLU A 103 -37.04 -6.00 24.74
CA GLU A 103 -38.06 -6.15 25.80
C GLU A 103 -38.03 -7.52 26.49
N LYS A 104 -37.45 -8.55 25.86
CA LYS A 104 -37.27 -9.88 26.47
C LYS A 104 -36.04 -9.96 27.37
N LEU A 105 -35.19 -8.93 27.36
CA LEU A 105 -33.99 -8.86 28.18
C LEU A 105 -34.26 -8.05 29.47
N PRO A 106 -33.52 -8.34 30.55
CA PRO A 106 -33.53 -7.50 31.74
C PRO A 106 -33.20 -6.03 31.40
N PRO A 107 -33.83 -5.04 32.07
CA PRO A 107 -33.68 -3.61 31.74
C PRO A 107 -32.23 -3.12 31.71
N PHE A 108 -31.40 -3.63 32.62
CA PHE A 108 -29.97 -3.34 32.67
C PHE A 108 -29.21 -3.78 31.40
N ILE A 109 -29.61 -4.90 30.79
CA ILE A 109 -28.97 -5.42 29.57
C ILE A 109 -29.46 -4.64 28.35
N SER A 110 -30.74 -4.28 28.28
CA SER A 110 -31.28 -3.50 27.17
C SER A 110 -30.68 -2.09 27.11
N GLU A 111 -30.58 -1.39 28.24
CA GLU A 111 -29.98 -0.04 28.31
C GLU A 111 -28.49 -0.08 27.91
N THR A 112 -27.74 -1.07 28.39
CA THR A 112 -26.32 -1.23 28.03
C THR A 112 -26.12 -1.51 26.53
N ILE A 113 -27.00 -2.30 25.90
CA ILE A 113 -26.91 -2.61 24.46
C ILE A 113 -27.21 -1.36 23.63
N VAL A 114 -28.22 -0.58 24.00
CA VAL A 114 -28.57 0.68 23.32
C VAL A 114 -27.40 1.67 23.43
N ASP A 115 -26.84 1.86 24.62
CA ASP A 115 -25.69 2.77 24.83
C ASP A 115 -24.45 2.35 24.03
N ILE A 116 -24.15 1.05 23.96
CA ILE A 116 -23.00 0.53 23.18
C ILE A 116 -23.20 0.80 21.69
N VAL A 117 -24.41 0.58 21.18
CA VAL A 117 -24.70 0.73 19.76
C VAL A 117 -24.75 2.20 19.35
N ASP A 118 -25.36 3.07 20.15
CA ASP A 118 -25.35 4.52 19.93
C ASP A 118 -23.92 5.06 19.97
N SER A 119 -23.12 4.62 20.95
CA SER A 119 -21.69 4.95 21.03
C SER A 119 -20.90 4.45 19.81
N ALA A 120 -21.19 3.25 19.31
CA ALA A 120 -20.54 2.69 18.13
C ALA A 120 -20.95 3.44 16.85
N SER A 121 -22.22 3.79 16.71
CA SER A 121 -22.74 4.58 15.58
C SER A 121 -22.12 5.97 15.53
N GLN A 122 -22.09 6.67 16.68
CA GLN A 122 -21.41 7.96 16.80
C GLN A 122 -19.91 7.85 16.52
N TRP A 123 -19.22 6.86 17.10
CA TRP A 123 -17.80 6.67 16.87
C TRP A 123 -17.47 6.39 15.40
N LEU A 124 -18.28 5.56 14.71
CA LEU A 124 -18.12 5.28 13.29
C LEU A 124 -18.33 6.55 12.44
N SER A 125 -19.38 7.31 12.73
CA SER A 125 -19.68 8.57 12.04
C SER A 125 -18.55 9.59 12.23
N ASP A 126 -18.10 9.80 13.47
CA ASP A 126 -17.03 10.73 13.81
C ASP A 126 -15.70 10.29 13.20
N ALA A 127 -15.38 8.99 13.23
CA ALA A 127 -14.19 8.44 12.59
C ALA A 127 -14.20 8.71 11.08
N ALA A 128 -15.34 8.51 10.41
CA ALA A 128 -15.45 8.77 8.97
C ALA A 128 -15.32 10.26 8.63
N ILE A 129 -15.94 11.13 9.42
CA ILE A 129 -15.82 12.58 9.26
C ILE A 129 -14.37 13.01 9.49
N MET A 130 -13.73 12.53 10.56
CA MET A 130 -12.35 12.86 10.91
C MET A 130 -11.36 12.38 9.84
N VAL A 131 -11.52 11.14 9.35
CA VAL A 131 -10.70 10.60 8.26
C VAL A 131 -10.92 11.40 6.97
N GLY A 132 -12.19 11.69 6.64
CA GLY A 132 -12.54 12.49 5.46
C GLY A 132 -11.94 13.91 5.53
N GLN A 133 -12.05 14.57 6.67
CA GLN A 133 -11.49 15.90 6.92
C GLN A 133 -9.96 15.89 6.87
N TYR A 134 -9.31 14.92 7.52
CA TYR A 134 -7.86 14.81 7.50
C TYR A 134 -7.30 14.56 6.10
N LEU A 135 -7.97 13.71 5.32
CA LEU A 135 -7.62 13.46 3.92
C LEU A 135 -7.84 14.69 3.05
N ALA A 136 -8.98 15.39 3.23
CA ALA A 136 -9.30 16.59 2.47
C ALA A 136 -8.35 17.76 2.81
N SER A 137 -8.04 17.99 4.09
CA SER A 137 -7.18 19.08 4.54
C SER A 137 -5.72 18.88 4.12
N ASN A 138 -5.30 17.64 3.93
CA ASN A 138 -3.92 17.30 3.54
C ASN A 138 -3.83 16.78 2.11
N ILE A 139 -4.89 16.89 1.30
CA ILE A 139 -4.96 16.25 -0.02
C ILE A 139 -3.80 16.66 -0.92
N THR A 140 -3.42 17.94 -0.88
CA THR A 140 -2.27 18.46 -1.62
C THR A 140 -0.96 17.79 -1.18
N SER A 141 -0.73 17.64 0.13
CA SER A 141 0.47 16.98 0.67
C SER A 141 0.52 15.50 0.27
N TRP A 142 -0.60 14.79 0.34
CA TRP A 142 -0.72 13.40 -0.11
C TRP A 142 -0.42 13.25 -1.60
N ILE A 143 -1.00 14.13 -2.43
CA ILE A 143 -0.75 14.16 -3.87
C ILE A 143 0.73 14.42 -4.15
N THR A 144 1.32 15.45 -3.53
CA THR A 144 2.75 15.75 -3.69
C THR A 144 3.62 14.58 -3.25
N GLY A 145 3.31 13.95 -2.12
CA GLY A 145 4.01 12.77 -1.63
C GLY A 145 3.94 11.59 -2.61
N ALA A 146 2.75 11.28 -3.13
CA ALA A 146 2.55 10.22 -4.11
C ALA A 146 3.34 10.49 -5.41
N VAL A 147 3.28 11.72 -5.93
CA VAL A 147 4.04 12.12 -7.13
C VAL A 147 5.54 12.00 -6.88
N LEU A 148 6.06 12.52 -5.76
CA LEU A 148 7.48 12.43 -5.43
C LEU A 148 7.94 10.98 -5.26
N LEU A 149 7.11 10.13 -4.66
CA LEU A 149 7.41 8.72 -4.44
C LEU A 149 7.50 7.96 -5.77
N ILE A 150 6.60 8.26 -6.72
CA ILE A 150 6.63 7.68 -8.07
C ILE A 150 7.84 8.19 -8.85
N ILE A 151 8.16 9.48 -8.78
CA ILE A 151 9.37 10.04 -9.41
C ILE A 151 10.61 9.38 -8.83
N ALA A 152 10.71 9.25 -7.51
CA ALA A 152 11.81 8.58 -6.84
C ALA A 152 11.92 7.11 -7.29
N GLY A 153 10.81 6.39 -7.32
CA GLY A 153 10.75 5.02 -7.82
C GLY A 153 11.19 4.90 -9.28
N PHE A 154 10.78 5.83 -10.14
CA PHE A 154 11.19 5.88 -11.54
C PHE A 154 12.70 6.16 -11.70
N VAL A 155 13.23 7.10 -10.91
CA VAL A 155 14.67 7.41 -10.90
C VAL A 155 15.48 6.19 -10.46
N ILE A 156 15.04 5.47 -9.43
CA ILE A 156 15.66 4.23 -8.96
C ILE A 156 15.56 3.14 -10.04
N ALA A 157 14.38 2.97 -10.65
CA ALA A 157 14.12 1.97 -11.69
C ALA A 157 15.02 2.15 -12.91
N ARG A 158 15.37 3.39 -13.27
CA ARG A 158 16.25 3.71 -14.41
C ARG A 158 17.74 3.54 -14.08
N LYS A 159 18.12 3.55 -12.81
CA LYS A 159 19.52 3.54 -12.33
C LYS A 159 20.02 2.12 -12.03
N THR A 160 19.62 1.11 -12.79
CA THR A 160 20.04 -0.30 -12.61
C THR A 160 21.56 -0.52 -12.63
N ASN A 161 22.33 0.33 -13.33
CA ASN A 161 23.79 0.23 -13.39
C ASN A 161 24.54 0.92 -12.23
N ILE A 162 23.84 1.58 -11.29
CA ILE A 162 24.50 2.20 -10.12
C ILE A 162 25.16 1.15 -9.23
N ILE A 163 24.54 -0.02 -9.11
CA ILE A 163 25.06 -1.10 -8.26
C ILE A 163 26.47 -1.50 -8.74
N GLN A 164 26.65 -1.77 -10.03
CA GLN A 164 27.95 -2.15 -10.59
C GLN A 164 29.03 -1.07 -10.37
N LYS A 165 28.67 0.21 -10.45
CA LYS A 165 29.62 1.32 -10.24
C LYS A 165 29.91 1.60 -8.76
N SER A 166 28.99 1.25 -7.87
CA SER A 166 29.10 1.56 -6.43
C SER A 166 29.73 0.43 -5.62
N VAL A 167 29.64 -0.81 -6.10
CA VAL A 167 30.25 -2.00 -5.46
C VAL A 167 31.75 -1.82 -5.16
N PRO A 168 32.62 -1.27 -6.05
CA PRO A 168 34.03 -1.05 -5.73
C PRO A 168 34.28 0.04 -4.69
N ILE A 169 33.36 0.99 -4.53
CA ILE A 169 33.46 2.09 -3.56
C ILE A 169 32.96 1.63 -2.18
N LEU A 170 31.86 0.88 -2.15
CA LEU A 170 31.18 0.47 -0.92
C LEU A 170 31.79 -0.77 -0.28
N PHE A 171 32.40 -1.65 -1.09
CA PHE A 171 33.02 -2.90 -0.63
C PHE A 171 34.48 -3.00 -1.11
N PRO A 172 35.37 -2.06 -0.70
CA PRO A 172 36.77 -2.10 -1.08
C PRO A 172 37.43 -3.37 -0.52
N GLY A 173 38.08 -4.15 -1.39
CA GLY A 173 38.74 -5.41 -1.00
C GLY A 173 37.83 -6.64 -0.94
N CYS A 174 36.59 -6.54 -1.39
CA CYS A 174 35.73 -7.69 -1.67
C CYS A 174 35.85 -8.15 -3.13
N ASP A 175 35.46 -9.40 -3.39
CA ASP A 175 35.34 -9.95 -4.74
C ASP A 175 34.18 -9.25 -5.45
N GLN A 176 34.51 -8.35 -6.36
CA GLN A 176 33.58 -7.42 -7.00
C GLN A 176 32.51 -8.17 -7.82
N ASP A 177 32.91 -9.24 -8.50
CA ASP A 177 32.02 -10.04 -9.33
C ASP A 177 31.01 -10.79 -8.48
N LYS A 178 31.44 -11.38 -7.36
CA LYS A 178 30.53 -12.05 -6.42
C LYS A 178 29.54 -11.08 -5.78
N VAL A 179 30.00 -9.91 -5.34
CA VAL A 179 29.13 -8.91 -4.70
C VAL A 179 28.13 -8.34 -5.71
N SER A 180 28.59 -7.99 -6.92
CA SER A 180 27.74 -7.52 -8.01
C SER A 180 26.69 -8.57 -8.42
N SER A 181 27.10 -9.83 -8.57
CA SER A 181 26.22 -10.95 -8.88
C SER A 181 25.17 -11.18 -7.79
N PHE A 182 25.57 -11.10 -6.51
CA PHE A 182 24.65 -11.21 -5.38
C PHE A 182 23.56 -10.12 -5.42
N PHE A 183 23.94 -8.85 -5.57
CA PHE A 183 22.95 -7.76 -5.65
C PHE A 183 22.05 -7.88 -6.89
N HIS A 184 22.59 -8.35 -8.01
CA HIS A 184 21.81 -8.58 -9.22
C HIS A 184 20.78 -9.71 -9.04
N SER A 185 21.19 -10.83 -8.42
CA SER A 185 20.27 -11.94 -8.07
C SER A 185 19.22 -11.47 -7.09
N LEU A 186 19.62 -10.79 -6.02
CA LEU A 186 18.72 -10.27 -5.00
C LEU A 186 17.68 -9.31 -5.60
N TYR A 187 18.10 -8.40 -6.49
CA TYR A 187 17.19 -7.51 -7.19
C TYR A 187 16.18 -8.28 -8.05
N LYS A 188 16.63 -9.31 -8.76
CA LYS A 188 15.77 -10.17 -9.58
C LYS A 188 14.77 -10.94 -8.72
N ASP A 189 15.20 -11.49 -7.59
CA ASP A 189 14.35 -12.22 -6.65
C ASP A 189 13.26 -11.32 -6.08
N PHE A 190 13.62 -10.10 -5.65
CA PHE A 190 12.65 -9.10 -5.21
C PHE A 190 11.67 -8.71 -6.32
N GLN A 191 12.17 -8.53 -7.55
CA GLN A 191 11.32 -8.18 -8.68
C GLN A 191 10.32 -9.30 -9.02
N THR A 192 10.76 -10.55 -9.02
CA THR A 192 9.88 -11.72 -9.24
C THR A 192 8.87 -11.88 -8.11
N TYR A 193 9.29 -11.69 -6.85
CA TYR A 193 8.39 -11.72 -5.70
C TYR A 193 7.29 -10.65 -5.81
N ILE A 194 7.67 -9.39 -6.05
CA ILE A 194 6.71 -8.29 -6.22
C ILE A 194 5.79 -8.54 -7.41
N GLY A 195 6.33 -9.05 -8.53
CA GLY A 195 5.50 -9.43 -9.68
C GLY A 195 4.47 -10.51 -9.38
N GLY A 196 4.86 -11.54 -8.61
CA GLY A 196 3.93 -12.56 -8.13
C GLY A 196 2.85 -11.96 -7.24
N GLN A 197 3.23 -11.09 -6.29
CA GLN A 197 2.28 -10.44 -5.39
C GLN A 197 1.29 -9.53 -6.13
N LEU A 198 1.71 -8.84 -7.20
CA LEU A 198 0.80 -8.03 -8.02
C LEU A 198 -0.26 -8.89 -8.74
N ILE A 199 0.14 -10.05 -9.26
CA ILE A 199 -0.78 -10.98 -9.91
C ILE A 199 -1.77 -11.54 -8.88
N ILE A 200 -1.28 -11.95 -7.71
CA ILE A 200 -2.14 -12.43 -6.61
C ILE A 200 -3.12 -11.33 -6.19
N ALA A 201 -2.66 -10.10 -6.01
CA ALA A 201 -3.51 -8.96 -5.64
C ALA A 201 -4.60 -8.69 -6.69
N LEU A 202 -4.27 -8.80 -7.99
CA LEU A 202 -5.24 -8.68 -9.08
C LEU A 202 -6.29 -9.80 -9.04
N ILE A 203 -5.88 -11.05 -8.85
CA ILE A 203 -6.79 -12.20 -8.79
C ILE A 203 -7.70 -12.08 -7.58
N VAL A 204 -7.12 -11.86 -6.39
CA VAL A 204 -7.88 -11.71 -5.13
C VAL A 204 -8.83 -10.53 -5.22
N GLY A 205 -8.36 -9.37 -5.71
CA GLY A 205 -9.20 -8.19 -5.91
C GLY A 205 -10.36 -8.44 -6.87
N THR A 206 -10.12 -9.17 -7.96
CA THR A 206 -11.17 -9.55 -8.92
C THR A 206 -12.19 -10.50 -8.29
N ILE A 207 -11.74 -11.52 -7.55
CA ILE A 207 -12.63 -12.45 -6.85
C ILE A 207 -13.49 -11.71 -5.82
N ILE A 208 -12.90 -10.80 -5.04
CA ILE A 208 -13.63 -10.00 -4.06
C ILE A 208 -14.67 -9.11 -4.77
N ALA A 209 -14.29 -8.40 -5.84
CA ALA A 209 -15.18 -7.52 -6.59
C ALA A 209 -16.36 -8.28 -7.22
N VAL A 210 -16.09 -9.45 -7.81
CA VAL A 210 -17.13 -10.31 -8.38
C VAL A 210 -18.02 -10.87 -7.26
N GLY A 211 -17.44 -11.36 -6.16
CA GLY A 211 -18.17 -11.89 -5.03
C GLY A 211 -19.06 -10.86 -4.34
N SER A 212 -18.57 -9.65 -4.10
CA SER A 212 -19.35 -8.55 -3.51
C SER A 212 -20.49 -8.10 -4.43
N THR A 213 -20.25 -8.09 -5.75
CA THR A 213 -21.28 -7.80 -6.76
C THR A 213 -22.38 -8.86 -6.74
N PHE A 214 -22.03 -10.15 -6.68
CA PHE A 214 -23.02 -11.23 -6.59
C PHE A 214 -23.82 -11.21 -5.28
N LEU A 215 -23.20 -10.80 -4.18
CA LEU A 215 -23.86 -10.66 -2.87
C LEU A 215 -24.68 -9.37 -2.75
N GLY A 216 -24.68 -8.51 -3.77
CA GLY A 216 -25.45 -7.27 -3.77
C GLY A 216 -24.93 -6.21 -2.80
N VAL A 217 -23.64 -6.25 -2.42
CA VAL A 217 -23.06 -5.27 -1.52
C VAL A 217 -23.05 -3.89 -2.19
N PRO A 218 -23.66 -2.86 -1.60
CA PRO A 218 -23.67 -1.51 -2.18
C PRO A 218 -22.24 -0.96 -2.26
N ASN A 219 -21.90 -0.33 -3.40
CA ASN A 219 -20.54 0.15 -3.74
C ASN A 219 -19.47 -0.95 -3.91
N ALA A 220 -19.87 -2.15 -4.38
CA ALA A 220 -18.96 -3.25 -4.68
C ALA A 220 -17.89 -2.96 -5.76
N ILE A 221 -18.09 -1.94 -6.60
CA ILE A 221 -17.25 -1.56 -7.75
C ILE A 221 -17.08 -0.05 -7.83
#